data_AF-A0A9N9RFQ2-F1
#
_entry.id   AF-A0A9N9RFQ2-F1
#
_cell.length_a   1.000
_cell.length_b   1.000
_cell.length_c   1.000
_cell.angle_alpha   90.00
_cell.angle_beta   90.00
_cell.angle_gamma   90.00
#
_symmetry.space_group_name_H-M   'P 1'
#
loop_
_entity.id
_entity.type
_entity.pdbx_description
1 polymer ?
#
loop_
_entity_poly.entity_id
_entity_poly.type
_entity_poly.pdbx_seq_one_letter_code
_entity_poly.pdbx_strand_id
1 'polypeptide(L)'
;MCACNIDVIKLVGKYLNISVGPICYNSDKVITTVLDKQNVEGFATIVLRLAAKNGTSMSHEQMLLCYQWLEHIAMYSNQAVTNPIFAKSFLQDINKALEKNTYLTGQHLSIADVAAYYVLYCLIERLSIVEREAVLHVCRWLKHIQAQPKVCASKAPLPLNALSLSVLAPTVH
;
A
#
# COMPACT_ATOMS: atom_id res chain seq x y z
N MET A 1 -4.69 -10.95 -9.77
CA MET A 1 -5.94 -10.71 -9.02
C MET A 1 -5.73 -9.53 -8.09
N CYS A 2 -6.64 -8.55 -8.07
CA CYS A 2 -6.55 -7.43 -7.12
C CYS A 2 -6.64 -7.96 -5.69
N ALA A 3 -5.70 -7.59 -4.82
CA ALA A 3 -5.79 -7.97 -3.42
C ALA A 3 -6.99 -7.23 -2.81
N CYS A 4 -7.97 -7.96 -2.29
CA CYS A 4 -9.03 -7.35 -1.50
C CYS A 4 -8.47 -6.94 -0.13
N ASN A 5 -9.16 -6.07 0.59
CA ASN A 5 -8.72 -5.61 1.91
C ASN A 5 -8.41 -6.77 2.89
N ILE A 6 -9.11 -7.90 2.78
CA ILE A 6 -8.83 -9.11 3.57
C ILE A 6 -7.47 -9.71 3.22
N ASP A 7 -7.13 -9.82 1.93
CA ASP A 7 -5.83 -10.36 1.49
C ASP A 7 -4.69 -9.44 1.92
N VAL A 8 -4.91 -8.12 1.87
CA VAL A 8 -3.95 -7.13 2.35
C VAL A 8 -3.69 -7.30 3.84
N ILE A 9 -4.73 -7.47 4.68
CA ILE A 9 -4.55 -7.72 6.11
C ILE A 9 -3.71 -8.98 6.34
N LYS A 10 -3.95 -10.07 5.60
CA LYS A 10 -3.14 -11.30 5.70
C LYS A 10 -1.68 -11.07 5.30
N LEU A 11 -1.43 -10.32 4.23
CA LEU A 11 -0.08 -9.97 3.77
C LEU A 11 0.65 -9.07 4.77
N VAL A 12 -0.06 -8.12 5.39
CA VAL A 12 0.45 -7.28 6.48
C VAL A 12 0.79 -8.14 7.71
N GLY A 13 -0.09 -9.07 8.10
CA GLY A 13 0.18 -10.03 9.16
C GLY A 13 1.44 -10.86 8.92
N LYS A 14 1.60 -11.37 7.70
CA LYS A 14 2.81 -12.09 7.27
C LYS A 14 4.06 -11.19 7.35
N TYR A 15 3.96 -9.94 6.89
CA TYR A 15 5.06 -8.96 6.98
C TYR A 15 5.50 -8.69 8.43
N LEU A 16 4.54 -8.59 9.36
CA LEU A 16 4.79 -8.39 10.78
C LEU A 16 5.09 -9.68 11.55
N ASN A 17 5.02 -10.85 10.91
CA ASN A 17 5.09 -12.15 11.57
C ASN A 17 4.07 -12.31 12.71
N ILE A 18 2.83 -11.86 12.47
CA ILE A 18 1.70 -11.93 13.42
C ILE A 18 0.54 -12.67 12.79
N SER A 19 -0.03 -13.62 13.55
CA SER A 19 -1.28 -14.28 13.15
C SER A 19 -2.45 -13.31 13.25
N VAL A 20 -3.18 -13.15 12.13
CA VAL A 20 -4.30 -12.22 11.99
C VAL A 20 -5.65 -12.82 12.40
N GLY A 21 -5.68 -14.12 12.74
CA GLY A 21 -6.92 -14.83 13.06
C GLY A 21 -7.87 -14.98 11.86
N PRO A 22 -9.09 -15.51 12.09
CA PRO A 22 -10.14 -15.54 11.07
C PRO A 22 -10.65 -14.11 10.80
N ILE A 23 -10.67 -13.73 9.52
CA ILE A 23 -11.18 -12.43 9.07
C ILE A 23 -12.51 -12.66 8.36
N CYS A 24 -13.54 -11.92 8.74
CA CYS A 24 -14.87 -11.97 8.14
C CYS A 24 -15.47 -10.58 7.96
N TYR A 25 -16.67 -10.51 7.40
CA TYR A 25 -17.48 -9.30 7.39
C TYR A 25 -18.58 -9.43 8.44
N ASN A 26 -18.82 -8.37 9.22
CA ASN A 26 -19.96 -8.30 10.13
C ASN A 26 -21.28 -8.00 9.38
N SER A 27 -22.39 -7.83 10.12
CA SER A 27 -23.71 -7.52 9.54
C SER A 27 -23.72 -6.25 8.69
N ASP A 28 -22.88 -5.29 9.04
CA ASP A 28 -22.77 -3.98 8.37
C ASP A 28 -21.75 -3.99 7.23
N LYS A 29 -21.26 -5.18 6.85
CA LYS A 29 -20.22 -5.39 5.82
C LYS A 29 -18.90 -4.69 6.16
N VAL A 30 -18.62 -4.49 7.44
CA VAL A 30 -17.32 -4.03 7.94
C VAL A 30 -16.42 -5.25 8.18
N ILE A 31 -15.15 -5.12 7.83
CA ILE A 31 -14.17 -6.19 8.05
C ILE A 31 -13.91 -6.31 9.55
N THR A 32 -14.01 -7.52 10.07
CA THR A 32 -13.84 -7.82 11.49
C THR A 32 -12.90 -9.01 11.67
N THR A 33 -12.09 -8.97 12.73
CA THR A 33 -11.27 -10.09 13.21
C THR A 33 -11.24 -10.11 14.73
N VAL A 34 -10.74 -11.20 15.31
CA VAL A 34 -10.48 -11.32 16.74
C VAL A 34 -8.98 -11.25 16.98
N LEU A 35 -8.52 -10.18 17.64
CA LEU A 35 -7.15 -10.02 18.09
C LEU A 35 -7.13 -9.92 19.61
N ASP A 36 -6.33 -10.76 20.27
CA ASP A 36 -6.16 -10.77 21.73
C ASP A 36 -7.49 -10.91 22.48
N LYS A 37 -8.38 -11.79 21.98
CA LYS A 37 -9.73 -12.03 22.50
C LYS A 37 -10.68 -10.81 22.43
N GLN A 38 -10.31 -9.79 21.66
CA GLN A 38 -11.14 -8.61 21.39
C GLN A 38 -11.57 -8.61 19.93
N ASN A 39 -12.84 -8.26 19.69
CA ASN A 39 -13.31 -7.97 18.34
C ASN A 39 -12.70 -6.64 17.89
N VAL A 40 -12.06 -6.65 16.73
CA VAL A 40 -11.47 -5.47 16.10
C VAL A 40 -12.09 -5.33 14.72
N GLU A 41 -12.64 -4.16 14.45
CA GLU A 41 -13.38 -3.86 13.23
C GLU A 41 -12.73 -2.71 12.45
N GLY A 42 -12.84 -2.76 11.12
CA GLY A 42 -12.31 -1.76 10.22
C GLY A 42 -10.88 -2.06 9.76
N PHE A 43 -10.61 -1.83 8.48
CA PHE A 43 -9.32 -2.12 7.87
C PHE A 43 -8.16 -1.38 8.56
N ALA A 44 -8.28 -0.06 8.77
CA ALA A 44 -7.22 0.73 9.38
C ALA A 44 -6.95 0.31 10.82
N THR A 45 -8.00 0.13 11.62
CA THR A 45 -7.89 -0.30 13.02
C THR A 45 -7.21 -1.66 13.14
N ILE A 46 -7.59 -2.64 12.30
CA ILE A 46 -6.97 -3.97 12.30
C ILE A 46 -5.48 -3.86 11.97
N VAL A 47 -5.12 -3.12 10.92
CA VAL A 47 -3.71 -2.96 10.51
C VAL A 47 -2.87 -2.27 11.61
N LEU A 48 -3.40 -1.22 12.24
CA LEU A 48 -2.71 -0.53 13.34
C LEU A 48 -2.57 -1.41 14.58
N ARG A 49 -3.58 -2.21 14.92
CA ARG A 49 -3.52 -3.17 16.04
C ARG A 49 -2.47 -4.25 15.80
N LEU A 50 -2.32 -4.73 14.58
CA LEU A 50 -1.24 -5.65 14.21
C LEU A 50 0.13 -4.99 14.39
N ALA A 51 0.31 -3.75 13.93
CA ALA A 51 1.58 -3.02 14.09
C ALA A 51 1.93 -2.81 15.58
N ALA A 52 0.96 -2.42 16.40
CA ALA A 52 1.14 -2.25 17.85
C ALA A 52 1.56 -3.58 18.51
N LYS A 53 0.93 -4.69 18.13
CA LYS A 53 1.28 -6.03 18.63
C LYS A 53 2.68 -6.50 18.21
N ASN A 54 3.23 -5.98 17.11
CA ASN A 54 4.61 -6.25 16.70
C ASN A 54 5.65 -5.53 17.57
N GLY A 55 5.22 -4.64 18.48
CA GLY A 55 6.12 -3.79 19.26
C GLY A 55 6.60 -2.56 18.49
N THR A 56 5.94 -2.20 17.38
CA THR A 56 6.24 -0.95 16.69
C THR A 56 5.72 0.23 17.53
N SER A 57 6.63 0.89 18.25
CA SER A 57 6.30 2.13 18.96
C SER A 57 6.14 3.27 17.96
N MET A 58 5.01 3.98 18.03
CA MET A 58 4.67 5.11 17.17
C MET A 58 4.30 6.30 18.04
N SER A 59 4.73 7.50 17.65
CA SER A 59 4.17 8.72 18.22
C SER A 59 2.68 8.85 17.86
N HIS A 60 1.94 9.68 18.61
CA HIS A 60 0.53 9.95 18.30
C HIS A 60 0.37 10.52 16.87
N GLU A 61 1.28 11.40 16.46
CA GLU A 61 1.30 11.96 15.10
C GLU A 61 1.50 10.86 14.04
N GLN A 62 2.48 9.97 14.22
CA GLN A 62 2.73 8.87 13.30
C GLN A 62 1.52 7.93 13.21
N MET A 63 0.86 7.65 14.35
CA MET A 63 -0.34 6.82 14.40
C MET A 63 -1.49 7.46 13.61
N LEU A 64 -1.73 8.76 13.77
CA LEU A 64 -2.78 9.48 13.05
C LEU A 64 -2.49 9.57 11.55
N LEU A 65 -1.25 9.82 11.15
CA LEU A 65 -0.84 9.80 9.74
C LEU A 65 -1.04 8.41 9.13
N CYS A 66 -0.68 7.34 9.85
CA CYS A 66 -0.94 5.98 9.40
C CYS A 66 -2.45 5.74 9.24
N TYR A 67 -3.24 6.12 10.23
CA TYR A 67 -4.70 5.96 10.20
C TYR A 67 -5.31 6.67 8.98
N GLN A 68 -4.95 7.92 8.74
CA GLN A 68 -5.43 8.70 7.60
C GLN A 68 -5.15 8.00 6.28
N TRP A 69 -3.93 7.52 6.06
CA TRP A 69 -3.57 6.82 4.82
C TRP A 69 -4.28 5.49 4.67
N LEU A 70 -4.43 4.73 5.76
CA LEU A 70 -5.13 3.44 5.76
C LEU A 70 -6.62 3.60 5.46
N GLU A 71 -7.27 4.63 6.01
CA GLU A 71 -8.66 4.96 5.69
C GLU A 71 -8.80 5.41 4.22
N HIS A 72 -7.91 6.28 3.76
CA HIS A 72 -7.93 6.77 2.38
C HIS A 72 -7.84 5.61 1.37
N ILE A 73 -6.90 4.68 1.55
CA ILE A 73 -6.79 3.53 0.64
C ILE A 73 -7.95 2.54 0.80
N ALA A 74 -8.47 2.33 2.02
CA ALA A 74 -9.60 1.42 2.25
C ALA A 74 -10.89 1.93 1.60
N MET A 75 -11.11 3.25 1.64
CA MET A 75 -12.31 3.89 1.12
C MET A 75 -12.33 3.92 -0.41
N TYR A 76 -11.20 4.23 -1.05
CA TYR A 76 -11.17 4.54 -2.48
C TYR A 76 -10.66 3.41 -3.39
N SER A 77 -9.91 2.45 -2.85
CA SER A 77 -9.28 1.40 -3.69
C SER A 77 -10.28 0.55 -4.47
N ASN A 78 -11.40 0.15 -3.87
CA ASN A 78 -12.42 -0.65 -4.56
C ASN A 78 -12.99 0.07 -5.78
N GLN A 79 -13.25 1.37 -5.66
CA GLN A 79 -13.73 2.20 -6.78
C GLN A 79 -12.63 2.41 -7.84
N ALA A 80 -11.37 2.59 -7.41
CA ALA A 80 -10.24 2.71 -8.34
C ALA A 80 -10.04 1.42 -9.16
N VAL A 81 -10.32 0.25 -8.59
CA VAL A 81 -10.20 -1.03 -9.32
C VAL A 81 -11.23 -1.16 -10.43
N THR A 82 -12.42 -0.58 -10.26
CA THR A 82 -13.55 -0.71 -11.21
C THR A 82 -13.68 0.46 -12.18
N ASN A 83 -13.11 1.63 -11.87
CA ASN A 83 -13.21 2.83 -12.67
C ASN A 83 -11.82 3.41 -13.00
N PRO A 84 -11.32 3.24 -14.24
CA PRO A 84 -9.99 3.72 -14.65
C PRO A 84 -9.81 5.23 -14.55
N ILE A 85 -10.85 6.03 -14.82
CA ILE A 85 -10.79 7.49 -14.73
C ILE A 85 -10.59 7.90 -13.26
N PHE A 86 -11.35 7.28 -12.36
CA PHE A 86 -11.19 7.49 -10.92
C PHE A 86 -9.83 6.98 -10.43
N ALA A 87 -9.37 5.83 -10.91
CA ALA A 87 -8.06 5.27 -10.58
C ALA A 87 -6.93 6.25 -10.89
N LYS A 88 -7.00 6.93 -12.05
CA LYS A 88 -6.03 7.95 -12.44
C LYS A 88 -6.00 9.11 -11.44
N SER A 89 -7.16 9.64 -11.05
CA SER A 89 -7.23 10.72 -10.05
C SER A 89 -6.70 10.27 -8.69
N PHE A 90 -7.15 9.11 -8.22
CA PHE A 90 -6.72 8.52 -6.94
C PHE A 90 -5.20 8.31 -6.88
N LEU A 91 -4.60 7.81 -7.96
CA LEU A 91 -3.14 7.64 -8.04
C LEU A 91 -2.40 8.98 -8.17
N GLN A 92 -2.98 9.99 -8.81
CA GLN A 92 -2.40 11.34 -8.87
C GLN A 92 -2.35 12.01 -7.50
N ASP A 93 -3.38 11.83 -6.67
CA ASP A 93 -3.39 12.39 -5.31
C ASP A 93 -2.28 11.77 -4.45
N ILE A 94 -2.10 10.45 -4.54
CA ILE A 94 -1.01 9.73 -3.86
C ILE A 94 0.35 10.15 -4.44
N ASN A 95 0.45 10.32 -5.76
CA ASN A 95 1.67 10.77 -6.43
C ASN A 95 2.12 12.14 -5.91
N LYS A 96 1.18 13.07 -5.79
CA LYS A 96 1.44 14.41 -5.24
C LYS A 96 1.87 14.36 -3.78
N ALA A 97 1.26 13.51 -2.96
CA ALA A 97 1.67 13.34 -1.57
C ALA A 97 3.10 12.77 -1.42
N LEU A 98 3.54 11.93 -2.36
CA LEU A 98 4.87 11.34 -2.41
C LEU A 98 5.91 12.22 -3.12
N GLU A 99 5.52 13.35 -3.71
CA GLU A 99 6.44 14.25 -4.41
C GLU A 99 7.62 14.67 -3.51
N LYS A 100 7.30 15.09 -2.27
CA LYS A 100 8.27 15.61 -1.30
C LYS A 100 8.62 14.63 -0.17
N ASN A 101 7.99 13.46 -0.15
CA ASN A 101 8.15 12.49 0.93
C ASN A 101 8.73 11.17 0.40
N THR A 102 9.59 10.54 1.19
CA THR A 102 10.11 9.20 0.85
C THR A 102 9.03 8.12 1.00
N TYR A 103 8.16 8.29 1.99
CA TYR A 103 7.08 7.39 2.39
C TYR A 103 5.78 8.18 2.60
N LEU A 104 4.63 7.50 2.70
CA LEU A 104 3.33 8.15 2.87
C LEU A 104 3.26 8.97 4.17
N THR A 105 3.93 8.50 5.22
CA THR A 105 3.98 9.18 6.53
C THR A 105 5.26 10.02 6.71
N GLY A 106 5.86 10.49 5.61
CA GLY A 106 7.06 11.33 5.62
C GLY A 106 8.35 10.54 5.32
N GLN A 107 9.33 10.59 6.23
CA GLN A 107 10.69 10.13 5.94
C GLN A 107 11.03 8.73 6.47
N HIS A 108 10.09 8.09 7.17
CA HIS A 108 10.28 6.76 7.76
C HIS A 108 9.25 5.78 7.22
N LEU A 109 9.70 4.55 6.96
CA LEU A 109 8.81 3.46 6.55
C LEU A 109 7.80 3.17 7.66
N SER A 110 6.52 3.14 7.31
CA SER A 110 5.44 2.83 8.23
C SER A 110 4.63 1.61 7.79
N ILE A 111 3.73 1.15 8.65
CA ILE A 111 2.79 0.08 8.28
C ILE A 111 1.80 0.54 7.20
N ALA A 112 1.51 1.83 7.12
CA ALA A 112 0.65 2.38 6.09
C ALA A 112 1.28 2.21 4.71
N ASP A 113 2.60 2.35 4.58
CA ASP A 113 3.30 2.11 3.31
C ASP A 113 3.18 0.67 2.84
N VAL A 114 3.37 -0.28 3.77
CA VAL A 114 3.29 -1.71 3.47
C VAL A 114 1.86 -2.11 3.05
N ALA A 115 0.86 -1.63 3.78
CA ALA A 115 -0.54 -1.87 3.44
C ALA A 115 -0.91 -1.23 2.09
N ALA A 116 -0.54 0.04 1.88
CA ALA A 116 -0.77 0.76 0.64
C ALA A 116 -0.08 0.08 -0.54
N TYR A 117 1.14 -0.46 -0.37
CA TYR A 117 1.83 -1.19 -1.43
C TYR A 117 0.97 -2.35 -1.93
N TYR A 118 0.44 -3.18 -1.04
CA TYR A 118 -0.37 -4.33 -1.44
C TYR A 118 -1.71 -3.92 -2.06
N VAL A 119 -2.34 -2.85 -1.57
CA VAL A 119 -3.57 -2.30 -2.16
C VAL A 119 -3.32 -1.76 -3.58
N LEU A 120 -2.28 -0.95 -3.75
CA LEU A 120 -2.00 -0.25 -5.00
C LEU A 120 -1.33 -1.14 -6.05
N TYR A 121 -0.73 -2.26 -5.64
CA TYR A 121 -0.01 -3.19 -6.52
C TYR A 121 -0.76 -3.47 -7.82
N CYS A 122 -2.03 -3.85 -7.72
CA CYS A 122 -2.80 -4.28 -8.88
C CYS A 122 -3.30 -3.11 -9.74
N LEU A 123 -3.39 -1.90 -9.17
CA LEU A 123 -3.66 -0.69 -9.94
C LEU A 123 -2.43 -0.36 -10.80
N ILE A 124 -1.22 -0.36 -10.20
CA ILE A 124 0.02 -0.04 -10.90
C ILE A 124 0.41 -1.10 -11.94
N GLU A 125 0.16 -2.37 -11.63
CA GLU A 125 0.42 -3.50 -12.54
C GLU A 125 -0.29 -3.30 -13.90
N ARG A 126 -1.52 -2.78 -13.87
CA ARG A 126 -2.37 -2.56 -15.05
C ARG A 126 -2.02 -1.31 -15.86
N LEU A 127 -1.23 -0.40 -15.30
CA LEU A 127 -0.86 0.82 -16.02
C LEU A 127 0.12 0.52 -17.16
N SER A 128 -0.11 1.17 -18.29
CA SER A 128 0.86 1.28 -19.38
C SER A 128 2.11 2.05 -18.93
N ILE A 129 3.17 1.97 -19.74
CA ILE A 129 4.42 2.68 -19.46
C ILE A 129 4.19 4.20 -19.35
N VAL A 130 3.43 4.78 -20.29
CA VAL A 130 3.11 6.22 -20.31
C VAL A 130 2.32 6.63 -19.06
N GLU A 131 1.36 5.81 -18.62
CA GLU A 131 0.60 6.10 -17.39
C GLU A 131 1.47 6.00 -16.14
N ARG A 132 2.44 5.08 -16.10
CA ARG A 132 3.41 5.00 -14.99
C ARG A 132 4.30 6.22 -14.89
N GLU A 133 4.68 6.82 -16.02
CA GLU A 133 5.43 8.09 -16.04
C GLU A 133 4.63 9.25 -15.43
N ALA A 134 3.32 9.28 -15.66
CA ALA A 134 2.45 10.28 -15.06
C ALA A 134 2.33 10.15 -13.53
N VAL A 135 2.72 9.01 -12.95
CA VAL A 135 2.73 8.75 -11.49
C VAL A 135 4.12 8.30 -11.00
N LEU A 136 5.16 8.99 -11.48
CA LEU A 136 6.57 8.70 -11.20
C LEU A 136 6.88 8.52 -9.70
N HIS A 137 6.33 9.36 -8.82
CA HIS A 137 6.63 9.30 -7.37
C HIS A 137 6.02 8.05 -6.73
N VAL A 138 4.83 7.64 -7.18
CA VAL A 138 4.23 6.35 -6.79
C VAL A 138 5.10 5.20 -7.28
N CYS A 139 5.56 5.23 -8.53
CA CYS A 139 6.43 4.17 -9.06
C CYS A 139 7.77 4.08 -8.31
N ARG A 140 8.40 5.23 -8.01
CA ARG A 140 9.62 5.32 -7.20
C ARG A 140 9.39 4.71 -5.82
N TRP A 141 8.33 5.12 -5.14
CA TRP A 141 7.97 4.61 -3.82
C TRP A 141 7.67 3.11 -3.87
N LEU A 142 6.88 2.62 -4.84
CA LEU A 142 6.54 1.21 -4.98
C LEU A 142 7.79 0.35 -5.21
N LYS A 143 8.74 0.83 -6.04
CA LYS A 143 10.05 0.21 -6.25
C LYS A 143 10.85 0.10 -4.96
N HIS A 144 10.78 1.12 -4.10
CA HIS A 144 11.45 1.14 -2.81
C HIS A 144 10.81 0.19 -1.80
N ILE A 145 9.47 0.13 -1.73
CA ILE A 145 8.76 -0.79 -0.83
C ILE A 145 8.95 -2.25 -1.25
N GLN A 146 8.85 -2.57 -2.55
CA GLN A 146 9.03 -3.95 -3.02
C GLN A 146 10.46 -4.47 -2.89
N ALA A 147 11.46 -3.59 -2.71
CA ALA A 147 12.83 -3.97 -2.43
C ALA A 147 13.04 -4.44 -0.98
N GLN A 148 12.09 -4.18 -0.07
CA GLN A 148 12.16 -4.65 1.30
C GLN A 148 12.08 -6.18 1.34
N PRO A 149 13.01 -6.89 2.00
CA PRO A 149 13.09 -8.36 1.94
C PRO A 149 11.77 -9.06 2.29
N LYS A 150 11.07 -8.59 3.33
CA LYS A 150 9.81 -9.16 3.80
C LYS A 150 8.64 -8.95 2.82
N VAL A 151 8.66 -7.84 2.08
CA VAL A 151 7.64 -7.52 1.06
C VAL A 151 7.89 -8.36 -0.20
N CYS A 152 9.12 -8.36 -0.70
CA CYS A 152 9.54 -9.13 -1.87
C CYS A 152 9.25 -10.63 -1.73
N ALA A 153 9.47 -11.18 -0.53
CA ALA A 153 9.18 -12.58 -0.22
C ALA A 153 7.67 -12.92 -0.21
N SER A 154 6.81 -11.90 -0.13
CA SER A 154 5.35 -12.08 -0.06
C SER A 154 4.66 -11.80 -1.38
N LYS A 155 5.23 -10.91 -2.21
CA LYS A 155 4.70 -10.54 -3.52
C LYS A 155 5.84 -10.26 -4.48
N ALA A 156 5.79 -10.86 -5.67
CA ALA A 156 6.81 -10.63 -6.70
C ALA A 156 6.87 -9.14 -7.09
N PRO A 157 8.06 -8.55 -7.22
CA PRO A 157 8.21 -7.14 -7.55
C PRO A 157 7.70 -6.85 -8.97
N LEU A 158 7.05 -5.70 -9.15
CA LEU A 158 6.66 -5.22 -10.47
C LEU A 158 7.88 -4.70 -11.24
N PRO A 159 7.99 -4.97 -12.56
CA PRO A 159 9.01 -4.37 -13.40
C PRO A 159 8.68 -2.90 -13.65
N LEU A 160 9.17 -2.03 -12.77
CA LEU A 160 9.03 -0.58 -12.84
C LEU A 160 10.26 0.04 -13.51
N ASN A 161 10.42 -0.26 -14.79
CA ASN A 161 11.43 0.37 -15.63
C ASN A 161 10.88 1.73 -16.07
N ALA A 162 11.56 2.82 -15.71
CA ALA A 162 11.30 4.11 -16.33
C ALA A 162 11.89 4.10 -17.75
N LEU A 163 11.28 4.78 -18.72
CA LEU A 163 11.91 5.01 -20.04
C LEU A 163 13.10 5.97 -19.95
N SER A 164 13.46 6.47 -18.77
CA SER A 164 14.50 7.47 -18.60
C SER A 164 15.90 6.91 -18.92
N LEU A 165 16.36 7.28 -20.12
CA LEU A 165 17.74 7.44 -20.61
C LEU A 165 18.39 6.34 -21.47
N SER A 166 17.85 5.12 -21.59
CA SER A 166 18.45 4.14 -22.52
C SER A 166 18.22 4.47 -24.00
N VAL A 167 17.18 5.25 -24.32
CA VAL A 167 16.87 5.68 -25.70
C VAL A 167 17.70 6.92 -26.11
N LEU A 168 18.34 7.60 -25.16
CA LEU A 168 19.15 8.80 -25.40
C LEU A 168 20.65 8.59 -25.24
N ALA A 169 21.12 7.37 -24.96
CA ALA A 169 22.54 7.07 -25.08
C ALA A 169 22.89 7.19 -26.58
N PRO A 170 23.74 8.15 -26.98
CA PRO A 170 24.20 8.19 -28.36
C PRO A 170 24.94 6.87 -28.61
N THR A 171 24.56 6.18 -29.70
CA THR A 171 25.37 5.10 -30.25
C THR A 171 26.78 5.62 -30.43
N VAL A 172 27.73 5.08 -29.68
CA VAL A 172 29.15 5.31 -29.92
C VAL A 172 29.40 4.74 -31.31
N HIS A 173 29.60 5.63 -32.28
CA HIS A 173 30.01 5.29 -33.64
C HIS A 173 31.43 4.71 -33.63
#